data_AF-A0A7W7Y816-F1
#
_entry.id   AF-A0A7W7Y816-F1
#
_cell.length_a   1.000
_cell.length_b   1.000
_cell.length_c   1.000
_cell.angle_alpha   90.00
_cell.angle_beta   90.00
_cell.angle_gamma   90.00
#
_symmetry.space_group_name_H-M   'P 1'
#
loop_
_entity.id
_entity.type
_entity.pdbx_description
1 polymer ?
#
loop_
_entity_poly.entity_id
_entity_poly.type
_entity_poly.pdbx_seq_one_letter_code
_entity_poly.pdbx_strand_id
1 'polypeptide(L)'
;MTTISEIIAQVGQEHGCVIEPPSGLPSLPQGLLLPPDLHEFYSLCGGMDLFPEEDWGWRIVAPSEFLRADHVILEGAYQDHPEDFDGTVSEGLYVIAVRGCGPDYISIDTHPARLGRCFDSYSGDHATGSSRVVALNFTEMLQKLFENRQGVSFWDNAFYGYFGWPDERLKLQARPSLKVDLP
;
A
#
# COMPACT_ATOMS: atom_id res chain seq x y z
N MET A 1 -10.30 7.84 -13.91
CA MET A 1 -9.37 7.23 -12.96
C MET A 1 -8.12 8.07 -13.01
N THR A 2 -7.69 8.60 -11.88
CA THR A 2 -6.44 9.36 -11.74
C THR A 2 -5.26 8.40 -11.94
N THR A 3 -4.22 8.86 -12.62
CA THR A 3 -2.97 8.13 -12.85
C THR A 3 -1.90 8.51 -11.83
N ILE A 4 -0.87 7.68 -11.69
CA ILE A 4 0.28 7.98 -10.82
C ILE A 4 0.95 9.31 -11.22
N SER A 5 1.17 9.51 -12.51
CA SER A 5 1.75 10.76 -13.02
C SER A 5 0.95 12.02 -12.66
N GLU A 6 -0.39 11.93 -12.70
CA GLU A 6 -1.28 13.04 -12.32
C GLU A 6 -1.21 13.33 -10.82
N ILE A 7 -1.16 12.30 -9.97
CA ILE A 7 -1.02 12.48 -8.52
C ILE A 7 0.33 13.10 -8.18
N ILE A 8 1.43 12.59 -8.75
CA ILE A 8 2.78 13.15 -8.55
C ILE A 8 2.83 14.62 -8.97
N ALA A 9 2.21 14.97 -10.11
CA ALA A 9 2.15 16.36 -10.56
C ALA A 9 1.38 17.25 -9.58
N GLN A 10 0.26 16.78 -9.02
CA GLN A 10 -0.51 17.50 -8.01
C GLN A 10 0.28 17.68 -6.71
N VAL A 11 0.90 16.62 -6.20
CA VAL A 11 1.77 16.65 -5.01
C VAL A 11 2.91 17.64 -5.21
N GLY A 12 3.52 17.69 -6.40
CA GLY A 12 4.61 18.62 -6.71
C GLY A 12 4.21 20.09 -6.79
N GLN A 13 2.91 20.41 -6.87
CA GLN A 13 2.40 21.77 -6.76
C GLN A 13 1.91 22.10 -5.34
N GLU A 14 1.83 21.11 -4.46
CA GLU A 14 1.28 21.25 -3.13
C GLU A 14 2.32 21.78 -2.14
N HIS A 15 1.94 22.79 -1.35
CA HIS A 15 2.84 23.30 -0.32
C HIS A 15 2.95 22.31 0.85
N GLY A 16 4.17 22.07 1.31
CA GLY A 16 4.42 21.13 2.39
C GLY A 16 4.41 19.65 1.98
N CYS A 17 4.44 19.33 0.68
CA CYS A 17 4.79 17.99 0.22
C CYS A 17 6.23 17.96 -0.32
N VAL A 18 6.90 16.82 -0.16
CA VAL A 18 8.26 16.59 -0.66
C VAL A 18 8.26 15.36 -1.56
N ILE A 19 8.87 15.46 -2.73
CA ILE A 19 9.03 14.34 -3.66
C ILE A 19 10.51 14.05 -3.80
N GLU A 20 10.90 12.81 -3.53
CA GLU A 20 12.28 12.37 -3.71
C GLU A 20 12.52 12.00 -5.18
N PRO A 21 13.71 12.29 -5.75
CA PRO A 21 14.03 11.87 -7.11
C PRO A 21 14.06 10.33 -7.23
N PRO A 22 13.79 9.75 -8.42
CA PRO A 22 13.88 8.31 -8.63
C PRO A 22 15.21 7.73 -8.15
N SER A 23 15.15 6.65 -7.38
CA SER A 23 16.32 6.00 -6.77
C SER A 23 16.43 4.51 -7.14
N GLY A 24 15.60 4.03 -8.07
CA GLY A 24 15.59 2.65 -8.57
C GLY A 24 14.28 1.95 -8.26
N LEU A 25 14.30 0.61 -8.34
CA LEU A 25 13.15 -0.24 -8.01
C LEU A 25 13.48 -1.09 -6.79
N PRO A 26 12.49 -1.41 -5.94
CA PRO A 26 12.69 -2.34 -4.83
C PRO A 26 13.04 -3.73 -5.35
N SER A 27 13.91 -4.43 -4.63
CA SER A 27 14.28 -5.81 -4.93
C SER A 27 13.35 -6.76 -4.18
N LEU A 28 12.68 -7.65 -4.91
CA LEU A 28 11.77 -8.65 -4.34
C LEU A 28 12.33 -10.08 -4.47
N PRO A 29 12.06 -10.96 -3.48
CA PRO A 29 12.30 -12.39 -3.61
C PRO A 29 11.59 -13.00 -4.83
N GLN A 30 12.10 -14.15 -5.29
CA GLN A 30 11.52 -14.86 -6.42
C GLN A 30 10.05 -15.26 -6.14
N GLY A 31 9.17 -15.02 -7.12
CA GLY A 31 7.75 -15.37 -7.04
C GLY A 31 6.84 -14.24 -6.55
N LEU A 32 7.41 -13.21 -5.92
CA LEU A 32 6.72 -11.96 -5.60
C LEU A 32 6.85 -10.97 -6.76
N LEU A 33 5.86 -10.10 -6.90
CA LEU A 33 5.76 -9.16 -8.01
C LEU A 33 5.55 -7.74 -7.47
N LEU A 34 6.22 -6.77 -8.11
CA LEU A 34 5.93 -5.37 -7.87
C LEU A 34 4.63 -5.00 -8.62
N PRO A 35 3.61 -4.42 -7.95
CA PRO A 35 2.40 -3.95 -8.62
C PRO A 35 2.75 -2.97 -9.77
N PRO A 36 2.07 -3.03 -10.93
CA PRO A 36 2.42 -2.20 -12.09
C PRO A 36 2.36 -0.70 -11.83
N ASP A 37 1.41 -0.25 -11.01
CA ASP A 37 1.26 1.15 -10.63
C ASP A 37 2.33 1.59 -9.62
N LEU A 38 2.75 0.71 -8.72
CA LEU A 38 3.91 0.96 -7.85
C LEU A 38 5.24 0.99 -8.65
N HIS A 39 5.37 0.16 -9.68
CA HIS A 39 6.51 0.24 -10.61
C HIS A 39 6.54 1.58 -11.33
N GLU A 40 5.40 2.07 -11.84
CA GLU A 40 5.28 3.39 -12.46
C GLU A 40 5.71 4.49 -11.48
N PHE A 41 5.22 4.43 -10.24
CA PHE A 41 5.58 5.38 -9.18
C PHE A 41 7.08 5.46 -8.96
N TYR A 42 7.74 4.32 -8.75
CA TYR A 42 9.19 4.30 -8.51
C TYR A 42 10.03 4.66 -9.75
N SER A 43 9.45 4.53 -10.95
CA SER A 43 10.07 5.03 -12.18
C SER A 43 10.03 6.57 -12.28
N LEU A 44 9.11 7.21 -11.54
CA LEU A 44 8.87 8.65 -11.59
C LEU A 44 9.39 9.41 -10.35
N CYS A 45 9.48 8.75 -9.19
CA CYS A 45 10.02 9.32 -7.96
C CYS A 45 10.57 8.24 -7.02
N GLY A 46 11.41 8.63 -6.06
CA GLY A 46 12.08 7.71 -5.13
C GLY A 46 11.37 7.55 -3.79
N GLY A 47 10.14 8.06 -3.65
CA GLY A 47 9.45 8.24 -2.37
C GLY A 47 8.85 9.64 -2.28
N MET A 48 8.03 9.88 -1.27
CA MET A 48 7.48 11.21 -1.00
C MET A 48 6.97 11.35 0.44
N ASP A 49 7.06 12.57 0.96
CA ASP A 49 6.45 12.95 2.22
C ASP A 49 5.22 13.82 1.92
N LEU A 50 4.05 13.33 2.34
CA LEU A 50 2.78 14.03 2.25
C LEU A 50 2.53 14.72 3.59
N PHE A 51 2.73 16.03 3.64
CA PHE A 51 2.52 16.88 4.83
C PHE A 51 3.36 16.43 6.05
N PRO A 52 4.70 16.39 5.96
CA PRO A 52 5.56 15.84 7.02
C PRO A 52 5.55 16.65 8.33
N GLU A 53 5.15 17.92 8.27
CA GLU A 53 5.03 18.79 9.46
C GLU A 53 3.71 18.59 10.23
N GLU A 54 2.83 17.71 9.72
CA GLU A 54 1.51 17.46 10.27
C GLU A 54 1.43 16.08 10.93
N ASP A 55 0.76 15.96 12.08
CA ASP A 55 0.61 14.69 12.80
C ASP A 55 -0.16 13.62 12.01
N TRP A 56 -0.91 14.04 10.98
CA TRP A 56 -1.67 13.15 10.09
C TRP A 56 -0.93 12.87 8.77
N GLY A 57 0.28 13.41 8.59
CA GLY A 57 1.10 13.23 7.41
C GLY A 57 1.60 11.80 7.22
N TRP A 58 1.84 11.45 5.96
CA TRP A 58 2.30 10.12 5.56
C TRP A 58 3.56 10.20 4.72
N ARG A 59 4.52 9.32 5.00
CA ARG A 59 5.68 9.07 4.15
C ARG A 59 5.43 7.83 3.30
N ILE A 60 5.57 7.97 1.99
CA ILE A 60 5.70 6.83 1.06
C ILE A 60 7.18 6.46 1.00
N VAL A 61 7.49 5.23 1.38
CA VAL A 61 8.87 4.78 1.58
C VAL A 61 9.66 4.68 0.28
N ALA A 62 10.97 4.92 0.36
CA ALA A 62 11.85 4.75 -0.77
C ALA A 62 12.03 3.27 -1.16
N PRO A 63 12.50 2.95 -2.39
CA PRO A 63 12.81 1.58 -2.80
C PRO A 63 13.72 0.81 -1.82
N SER A 64 14.67 1.49 -1.17
CA SER A 64 15.56 0.91 -0.16
C SER A 64 14.90 0.66 1.20
N GLU A 65 13.77 1.30 1.45
CA GLU A 65 12.97 1.22 2.67
C GLU A 65 11.71 0.34 2.48
N PHE A 66 11.50 -0.19 1.26
CA PHE A 66 10.43 -1.12 0.92
C PHE A 66 10.74 -2.52 1.46
N LEU A 67 10.58 -2.68 2.77
CA LEU A 67 10.95 -3.88 3.53
C LEU A 67 9.72 -4.75 3.84
N ARG A 68 9.97 -6.05 4.03
CA ARG A 68 8.93 -7.01 4.43
C ARG A 68 8.29 -6.56 5.74
N ALA A 69 6.97 -6.53 5.78
CA ALA A 69 6.22 -5.86 6.83
C ALA A 69 6.37 -6.53 8.20
N ASP A 70 6.43 -7.87 8.29
CA ASP A 70 6.69 -8.55 9.57
C ASP A 70 8.02 -8.13 10.20
N HIS A 71 9.07 -7.91 9.39
CA HIS A 71 10.40 -7.53 9.88
C HIS A 71 10.41 -6.14 10.51
N VAL A 72 9.49 -5.27 10.08
CA VAL A 72 9.38 -3.88 10.53
C VAL A 72 8.37 -3.74 11.66
N ILE A 73 7.15 -4.28 11.46
CA ILE A 73 6.00 -4.07 12.34
C ILE A 73 6.06 -5.00 13.55
N LEU A 74 6.60 -6.21 13.37
CA LEU A 74 6.64 -7.28 14.37
C LEU A 74 8.08 -7.67 14.72
N GLU A 75 9.04 -6.74 14.61
CA GLU A 75 10.49 -7.00 14.74
C GLU A 75 10.84 -7.95 15.90
N GLY A 76 10.36 -7.67 17.12
CA GLY A 76 10.64 -8.51 18.29
C GLY A 76 10.04 -9.92 18.19
N ALA A 77 8.78 -10.03 17.77
CA ALA A 77 8.14 -11.34 17.61
C ALA A 77 8.79 -12.15 16.48
N TYR A 78 9.20 -11.48 15.40
CA TYR A 78 9.91 -12.09 14.29
C TYR A 78 11.31 -12.58 14.70
N GLN A 79 12.02 -11.83 15.53
CA GLN A 79 13.34 -12.22 16.06
C GLN A 79 13.25 -13.47 16.95
N ASP A 80 12.21 -13.56 17.79
CA ASP A 80 12.02 -14.67 18.71
C ASP A 80 11.48 -15.95 18.01
N HIS A 81 10.57 -15.77 17.04
CA HIS A 81 9.81 -16.85 16.39
C HIS A 81 9.64 -16.61 14.87
N PRO A 82 10.72 -16.63 14.07
CA PRO A 82 10.63 -16.40 12.63
C PRO A 82 9.76 -17.44 11.90
N GLU A 83 9.68 -18.66 12.44
CA GLU A 83 8.87 -19.76 11.91
C GLU A 83 7.36 -19.50 11.89
N ASP A 84 6.88 -18.56 12.72
CA ASP A 84 5.47 -18.16 12.75
C ASP A 84 5.09 -17.26 11.57
N PHE A 85 6.08 -16.72 10.85
CA PHE A 85 5.90 -15.76 9.76
C PHE A 85 6.44 -16.31 8.43
N ASP A 86 7.58 -16.98 8.45
CA ASP A 86 8.20 -17.55 7.25
C ASP A 86 7.36 -18.70 6.68
N GLY A 87 7.24 -18.74 5.35
CA GLY A 87 6.36 -19.65 4.62
C GLY A 87 4.86 -19.37 4.78
N THR A 88 4.49 -18.28 5.47
CA THR A 88 3.09 -17.88 5.60
C THR A 88 2.69 -16.86 4.54
N VAL A 89 1.41 -16.49 4.53
CA VAL A 89 0.86 -15.50 3.60
C VAL A 89 1.38 -14.08 3.84
N SER A 90 2.02 -13.81 5.00
CA SER A 90 2.58 -12.50 5.35
C SER A 90 3.86 -12.17 4.56
N GLU A 91 4.56 -13.16 4.00
CA GLU A 91 5.79 -12.95 3.20
C GLU A 91 5.58 -12.02 1.99
N GLY A 92 4.34 -11.93 1.49
CA GLY A 92 3.97 -11.03 0.40
C GLY A 92 3.76 -9.57 0.82
N LEU A 93 3.69 -9.26 2.12
CA LEU A 93 3.36 -7.93 2.62
C LEU A 93 4.63 -7.10 2.85
N TYR A 94 4.66 -5.91 2.26
CA TYR A 94 5.77 -4.97 2.37
C TYR A 94 5.27 -3.62 2.85
N VAL A 95 6.03 -2.93 3.70
CA VAL A 95 5.70 -1.56 4.11
C VAL A 95 5.79 -0.65 2.90
N ILE A 96 4.73 0.12 2.65
CA ILE A 96 4.69 1.13 1.58
C ILE A 96 4.47 2.54 2.10
N ALA A 97 3.83 2.69 3.25
CA ALA A 97 3.67 3.99 3.89
C ALA A 97 3.84 3.91 5.41
N VAL A 98 4.37 4.99 5.98
CA VAL A 98 4.59 5.17 7.42
C VAL A 98 3.97 6.49 7.83
N ARG A 99 3.24 6.54 8.95
CA ARG A 99 2.72 7.80 9.48
C ARG A 99 3.84 8.58 10.16
N GLY A 100 3.91 9.89 9.92
CA GLY A 100 5.00 10.75 10.40
C GLY A 100 5.19 10.78 11.92
N CYS A 101 4.12 10.59 12.70
CA CYS A 101 4.13 10.74 14.16
C CYS A 101 4.02 9.44 14.98
N GLY A 102 4.01 8.25 14.36
CA GLY A 102 3.78 7.01 15.11
C GLY A 102 3.83 5.73 14.27
N PRO A 103 3.66 4.54 14.91
CA PRO A 103 3.87 3.24 14.28
C PRO A 103 2.67 2.77 13.45
N ASP A 104 2.01 3.70 12.75
CA ASP A 104 0.92 3.35 11.85
C ASP A 104 1.52 3.14 10.46
N TYR A 105 1.38 1.92 9.96
CA TYR A 105 1.92 1.52 8.68
C TYR A 105 0.79 1.17 7.72
N ILE A 106 1.06 1.37 6.43
CA ILE A 106 0.31 0.70 5.38
C ILE A 106 1.26 -0.29 4.73
N SER A 107 0.82 -1.54 4.64
CA SER A 107 1.50 -2.55 3.84
C SER A 107 0.82 -2.74 2.50
N ILE A 108 1.57 -3.17 1.49
CA ILE A 108 1.08 -3.55 0.17
C ILE A 108 1.47 -5.00 -0.12
N ASP A 109 0.56 -5.74 -0.75
CA ASP A 109 0.78 -7.14 -1.09
C ASP A 109 1.43 -7.30 -2.46
N THR A 110 2.53 -8.04 -2.50
CA THR A 110 3.33 -8.38 -3.67
C THR A 110 3.10 -9.83 -4.13
N HIS A 111 2.29 -10.60 -3.41
CA HIS A 111 1.93 -11.96 -3.80
C HIS A 111 0.94 -11.92 -4.99
N PRO A 112 1.14 -12.71 -6.06
CA PRO A 112 0.31 -12.65 -7.27
C PRO A 112 -1.19 -12.77 -7.04
N ALA A 113 -1.63 -13.57 -6.06
CA ALA A 113 -3.05 -13.77 -5.75
C ALA A 113 -3.74 -12.54 -5.13
N ARG A 114 -2.99 -11.58 -4.59
CA ARG A 114 -3.50 -10.41 -3.85
C ARG A 114 -2.79 -9.10 -4.26
N LEU A 115 -2.08 -9.13 -5.38
CA LEU A 115 -1.15 -8.11 -5.85
C LEU A 115 -1.78 -6.70 -5.81
N GLY A 116 -1.10 -5.77 -5.13
CA GLY A 116 -1.44 -4.35 -5.06
C GLY A 116 -2.39 -3.96 -3.92
N ARG A 117 -3.04 -4.93 -3.25
CA ARG A 117 -3.92 -4.62 -2.11
C ARG A 117 -3.12 -3.98 -0.99
N CYS A 118 -3.66 -2.89 -0.44
CA CYS A 118 -3.05 -2.16 0.67
C CYS A 118 -3.83 -2.41 1.95
N PHE A 119 -3.12 -2.61 3.06
CA PHE A 119 -3.69 -2.97 4.36
C PHE A 119 -3.28 -1.96 5.43
N ASP A 120 -4.24 -1.59 6.27
CA ASP A 120 -3.95 -0.95 7.55
C ASP A 120 -3.14 -1.95 8.39
N SER A 121 -1.92 -1.58 8.76
CA SER A 121 -0.94 -2.50 9.33
C SER A 121 -0.34 -1.92 10.60
N TYR A 122 -0.65 -2.56 11.72
CA TYR A 122 -0.03 -2.31 13.01
C TYR A 122 0.13 -3.64 13.75
N SER A 123 0.91 -3.63 14.83
CA SER A 123 1.36 -4.86 15.50
C SER A 123 0.23 -5.77 16.01
N GLY A 124 -0.97 -5.24 16.26
CA GLY A 124 -2.11 -6.02 16.75
C GLY A 124 -2.89 -6.75 15.65
N ASP A 125 -2.68 -6.39 14.39
CA ASP A 125 -3.55 -6.83 13.29
C ASP A 125 -2.81 -7.24 12.01
N HIS A 126 -1.49 -7.09 11.96
CA HIS A 126 -0.72 -7.40 10.75
C HIS A 126 -0.85 -8.87 10.30
N ALA A 127 -1.15 -9.07 9.02
CA ALA A 127 -1.30 -10.38 8.36
C ALA A 127 -2.31 -11.35 9.02
N THR A 128 -3.26 -10.84 9.79
CA THR A 128 -4.32 -11.65 10.44
C THR A 128 -5.63 -11.60 9.65
N GLY A 129 -6.60 -12.46 9.99
CA GLY A 129 -7.94 -12.38 9.40
C GLY A 129 -8.71 -11.07 9.69
N SER A 130 -8.15 -10.20 10.53
CA SER A 130 -8.70 -8.89 10.87
C SER A 130 -8.02 -7.74 10.11
N SER A 131 -6.92 -7.98 9.36
CA SER A 131 -6.20 -6.87 8.69
C SER A 131 -7.09 -6.23 7.65
N ARG A 132 -7.43 -4.96 7.85
CA ARG A 132 -8.37 -4.24 6.98
C ARG A 132 -7.72 -3.86 5.65
N VAL A 133 -8.39 -4.18 4.54
CA VAL A 133 -8.01 -3.65 3.23
C VAL A 133 -8.44 -2.18 3.15
N VAL A 134 -7.50 -1.27 2.90
CA VAL A 134 -7.74 0.19 2.81
C VAL A 134 -7.74 0.71 1.38
N ALA A 135 -7.13 -0.02 0.45
CA ALA A 135 -7.16 0.25 -1.00
C ALA A 135 -6.88 -1.03 -1.80
N LEU A 136 -7.35 -1.08 -3.05
CA LEU A 136 -7.20 -2.25 -3.92
C LEU A 136 -5.93 -2.21 -4.79
N ASN A 137 -5.31 -1.04 -4.90
CA ASN A 137 -4.06 -0.82 -5.61
C ASN A 137 -3.31 0.39 -5.01
N PHE A 138 -2.05 0.58 -5.43
CA PHE A 138 -1.20 1.64 -4.91
C PHE A 138 -1.72 3.03 -5.32
N THR A 139 -2.20 3.19 -6.55
CA THR A 139 -2.74 4.47 -7.05
C THR A 139 -3.89 5.00 -6.18
N GLU A 140 -4.84 4.12 -5.85
CA GLU A 140 -5.97 4.44 -4.99
C GLU A 140 -5.52 4.80 -3.57
N MET A 141 -4.57 4.04 -3.02
CA MET A 141 -3.99 4.32 -1.70
C MET A 141 -3.34 5.71 -1.67
N LEU A 142 -2.47 6.00 -2.63
CA LEU A 142 -1.77 7.26 -2.72
C LEU A 142 -2.74 8.45 -2.86
N GLN A 143 -3.74 8.31 -3.72
CA GLN A 143 -4.77 9.34 -3.90
C GLN A 143 -5.52 9.61 -2.59
N LYS A 144 -5.94 8.55 -1.88
CA LYS A 144 -6.62 8.68 -0.59
C LYS A 144 -5.76 9.38 0.46
N LEU A 145 -4.48 9.04 0.55
CA LEU A 145 -3.56 9.70 1.48
C LEU A 145 -3.39 11.18 1.16
N PHE A 146 -3.25 11.53 -0.13
CA PHE A 146 -3.10 12.92 -0.56
C PHE A 146 -4.37 13.77 -0.37
N GLU A 147 -5.54 13.19 -0.60
CA GLU A 147 -6.83 13.87 -0.44
C GLU A 147 -7.26 13.99 1.04
N ASN A 148 -6.81 13.08 1.91
CA ASN A 148 -7.23 13.03 3.30
C ASN A 148 -6.44 13.98 4.21
N ARG A 149 -6.78 15.27 4.16
CA ARG A 149 -6.04 16.35 4.84
C ARG A 149 -6.52 16.72 6.24
N GLN A 150 -7.47 15.97 6.81
CA GLN A 150 -8.19 16.40 8.04
C GLN A 150 -8.17 15.38 9.17
N GLY A 151 -7.25 14.41 9.14
CA GLY A 151 -7.05 13.48 10.26
C GLY A 151 -8.23 12.56 10.59
N VAL A 152 -9.29 12.54 9.77
CA VAL A 152 -10.33 11.51 9.86
C VAL A 152 -9.82 10.28 9.13
N SER A 153 -9.87 9.12 9.78
CA SER A 153 -9.66 7.81 9.19
C SER A 153 -10.39 7.65 7.84
N PHE A 154 -9.70 7.81 6.71
CA PHE A 154 -10.32 7.72 5.38
C PHE A 154 -10.92 6.33 5.12
N TRP A 155 -10.44 5.32 5.84
CA TRP A 155 -10.91 3.94 5.74
C TRP A 155 -12.38 3.79 6.15
N ASP A 156 -12.97 4.67 6.96
CA ASP A 156 -14.37 4.52 7.40
C ASP A 156 -15.39 4.79 6.29
N ASN A 157 -14.97 5.41 5.19
CA ASN A 157 -15.86 5.72 4.06
C ASN A 157 -15.98 4.58 3.04
N ALA A 158 -15.14 3.54 3.13
CA ALA A 158 -15.19 2.38 2.24
C ALA A 158 -14.72 1.09 2.92
N PHE A 159 -15.48 0.00 2.77
CA PHE A 159 -15.12 -1.33 3.30
C PHE A 159 -14.79 -2.28 2.15
N TYR A 160 -13.54 -2.75 2.11
CA TYR A 160 -13.01 -3.63 1.07
C TYR A 160 -12.84 -5.09 1.54
N GLY A 161 -13.16 -5.37 2.80
CA GLY A 161 -12.93 -6.67 3.43
C GLY A 161 -11.64 -6.72 4.25
N TYR A 162 -11.29 -7.94 4.64
CA TYR A 162 -10.13 -8.25 5.48
C TYR A 162 -9.16 -9.19 4.77
N PHE A 163 -7.93 -9.28 5.29
CA PHE A 163 -6.92 -10.21 4.82
C PHE A 163 -7.38 -11.67 4.94
N GLY A 164 -7.03 -12.48 3.94
CA GLY A 164 -7.47 -13.88 3.84
C GLY A 164 -8.92 -14.11 3.35
N TRP A 165 -9.74 -13.08 3.15
CA TRP A 165 -11.08 -13.26 2.56
C TRP A 165 -11.00 -13.39 1.02
N PRO A 166 -11.49 -14.50 0.42
CA PRO A 166 -11.67 -14.59 -1.02
C PRO A 166 -12.92 -13.79 -1.40
N ASP A 167 -12.77 -12.49 -1.71
CA ASP A 167 -13.95 -11.67 -1.97
C ASP A 167 -14.40 -11.74 -3.44
N GLU A 168 -15.49 -12.49 -3.69
CA GLU A 168 -16.22 -12.56 -4.96
C GLU A 168 -16.94 -11.24 -5.34
N ARG A 169 -17.01 -10.27 -4.42
CA ARG A 169 -17.56 -8.91 -4.60
C ARG A 169 -16.52 -7.87 -4.98
N LEU A 170 -15.22 -8.21 -5.03
CA LEU A 170 -14.18 -7.40 -5.67
C LEU A 170 -14.22 -7.47 -7.21
N LYS A 171 -15.39 -7.80 -7.79
CA LYS A 171 -15.66 -7.58 -9.21
C LYS A 171 -15.70 -6.07 -9.44
N LEU A 172 -14.64 -5.55 -10.05
CA LEU A 172 -14.55 -4.31 -10.81
C LEU A 172 -15.82 -3.45 -10.73
N GLN A 173 -15.75 -2.33 -10.00
CA GLN A 173 -16.63 -1.22 -10.32
C GLN A 173 -16.28 -0.75 -11.75
N ALA A 174 -17.05 -1.29 -12.70
CA ALA A 174 -17.31 -0.84 -14.06
C ALA A 174 -16.12 -0.61 -15.02
N ARG A 175 -15.85 -1.63 -15.85
CA ARG A 175 -15.88 -1.42 -17.32
C ARG A 175 -17.07 -2.22 -17.86
N PRO A 176 -17.91 -1.66 -18.75
CA PRO A 176 -19.01 -2.43 -19.31
C PRO A 176 -18.40 -3.53 -20.18
N SER A 177 -18.57 -4.78 -19.76
CA SER A 177 -18.39 -5.91 -20.67
C SER A 177 -19.46 -5.74 -21.75
N LEU A 178 -19.04 -5.48 -22.99
CA LEU A 178 -19.87 -5.66 -24.17
C LEU A 178 -20.50 -7.05 -24.06
N LYS A 179 -21.81 -7.10 -23.87
CA LYS A 179 -22.56 -8.34 -24.06
C LYS A 179 -22.40 -8.72 -25.52
N VAL A 180 -21.55 -9.70 -25.79
CA VAL A 180 -21.62 -10.44 -27.04
C VAL A 180 -22.73 -11.44 -26.84
N ASP A 181 -23.91 -11.14 -27.38
CA ASP A 181 -24.95 -12.15 -27.52
C ASP A 181 -24.44 -13.16 -28.56
N LEU A 182 -24.21 -14.39 -28.11
CA LEU A 182 -23.98 -15.54 -28.98
C LEU A 182 -25.27 -16.36 -29.06
N PRO A 183 -25.55 -16.97 -30.23
CA PRO A 183 -26.86 -17.48 -30.63
C PRO A 183 -27.40 -18.63 -29.76
#